data_AF-A0A2E7SKH6-F1
#
_entry.id   AF-A0A2E7SKH6-F1
#
_cell.length_a   1.000
_cell.length_b   1.000
_cell.length_c   1.000
_cell.angle_alpha   90.00
_cell.angle_beta   90.00
_cell.angle_gamma   90.00
#
_symmetry.space_group_name_H-M   'P 1'
#
loop_
_entity.id
_entity.type
_entity.pdbx_description
1 polymer ?
#
loop_
_entity_poly.entity_id
_entity_poly.type
_entity_poly.pdbx_seq_one_letter_code
_entity_poly.pdbx_strand_id
1 'polypeptide(L)'
;MAVIVDKAIWPYKGKLWAHLASDKNLDELHSFAELLGLRLMSFQGDHYDIPEEVRDKAIELGAEEIDGRDLLSRLKKAELRLPASERPGKWEKLCFLRPTGDPPNLGGFILKKSVPEIEILVKADWGLAEVTVFKRDKEVALVIQDPSGLDVRRKFLQGVEWRCIDGKLLEILI
;
A
#
# COMPACT_ATOMS: atom_id res chain seq x y z
N MET A 1 20.99 5.37 9.78
CA MET A 1 19.76 5.83 9.11
C MET A 1 19.34 4.68 8.24
N ALA A 2 18.29 3.99 8.63
CA ALA A 2 17.99 2.70 8.08
C ALA A 2 16.49 2.43 8.13
N VAL A 3 16.03 1.77 7.07
CA VAL A 3 14.87 0.91 7.19
C VAL A 3 15.24 -0.21 8.15
N ILE A 4 14.41 -0.42 9.16
CA ILE A 4 14.63 -1.37 10.24
C ILE A 4 13.57 -2.47 10.17
N VAL A 5 13.94 -3.69 10.51
CA VAL A 5 13.04 -4.85 10.51
C VAL A 5 13.23 -5.68 11.76
N ASP A 6 12.13 -6.08 12.42
CA ASP A 6 12.21 -6.95 13.58
C ASP A 6 12.20 -8.45 13.19
N LYS A 7 12.25 -9.33 14.20
CA LYS A 7 12.16 -10.78 13.98
C LYS A 7 10.75 -11.19 13.56
N ALA A 8 10.66 -12.10 12.61
CA ALA A 8 9.39 -12.72 12.24
C ALA A 8 8.92 -13.66 13.35
N ILE A 9 8.12 -13.16 14.29
CA ILE A 9 7.62 -13.94 15.44
C ILE A 9 6.10 -13.91 15.58
N TRP A 10 5.40 -13.12 14.75
CA TRP A 10 3.97 -12.91 14.88
C TRP A 10 3.20 -13.92 14.00
N PRO A 11 2.48 -14.90 14.59
CA PRO A 11 1.78 -15.91 13.81
C PRO A 11 0.50 -15.35 13.19
N TYR A 12 0.41 -15.40 11.86
CA TYR A 12 -0.81 -15.02 11.14
C TYR A 12 -0.93 -15.79 9.82
N LYS A 13 -2.13 -16.36 9.57
CA LYS A 13 -2.45 -17.16 8.36
C LYS A 13 -1.39 -18.24 8.04
N GLY A 14 -0.89 -18.93 9.06
CA GLY A 14 0.07 -20.04 8.89
C GLY A 14 1.50 -19.59 8.58
N LYS A 15 1.82 -18.29 8.72
CA LYS A 15 3.16 -17.74 8.55
C LYS A 15 3.58 -16.93 9.77
N LEU A 16 4.88 -16.70 9.91
CA LEU A 16 5.43 -15.73 10.84
C LEU A 16 5.61 -14.39 10.13
N TRP A 17 5.33 -13.31 10.85
CA TRP A 17 5.35 -11.95 10.34
C TRP A 17 6.28 -11.10 11.20
N ALA A 18 6.87 -10.10 10.55
CA ALA A 18 7.73 -9.07 11.11
C ALA A 18 7.20 -7.68 10.76
N HIS A 19 7.65 -6.67 11.48
CA HIS A 19 7.39 -5.27 11.22
C HIS A 19 8.58 -4.65 10.50
N LEU A 20 8.31 -3.96 9.40
CA LEU A 20 9.25 -3.15 8.64
C LEU A 20 8.91 -1.67 8.85
N ALA A 21 9.87 -0.90 9.33
CA ALA A 21 9.69 0.50 9.69
C ALA A 21 10.89 1.36 9.26
N SER A 22 10.78 2.67 9.44
CA SER A 22 11.86 3.63 9.27
C SER A 22 12.13 4.34 10.59
N ASP A 23 13.41 4.61 10.88
CA ASP A 23 13.79 5.40 12.05
C ASP A 23 13.96 6.90 11.76
N LYS A 24 13.46 7.37 10.60
CA LYS A 24 13.61 8.76 10.18
C LYS A 24 12.37 9.42 9.58
N ASN A 25 11.78 8.83 8.54
CA ASN A 25 10.64 9.39 7.80
C ASN A 25 9.89 8.31 7.01
N LEU A 26 8.65 8.60 6.61
CA LEU A 26 7.83 7.65 5.86
C LEU A 26 8.26 7.54 4.38
N ASP A 27 8.78 8.59 3.76
CA ASP A 27 9.16 8.58 2.34
C ASP A 27 10.21 7.50 2.03
N GLU A 28 11.22 7.34 2.88
CA GLU A 28 12.23 6.27 2.72
C GLU A 28 11.61 4.88 2.91
N LEU A 29 10.66 4.74 3.85
CA LEU A 29 9.96 3.48 4.07
C LEU A 29 9.08 3.12 2.87
N HIS A 30 8.36 4.09 2.31
CA HIS A 30 7.54 3.87 1.11
C HIS A 30 8.40 3.53 -0.10
N SER A 31 9.55 4.19 -0.27
CA SER A 31 10.49 3.89 -1.34
C SER A 31 11.06 2.47 -1.21
N PHE A 32 11.44 2.07 0.01
CA PHE A 32 11.95 0.72 0.26
C PHE A 32 10.88 -0.37 0.09
N ALA A 33 9.66 -0.09 0.55
CA ALA A 33 8.51 -0.97 0.36
C ALA A 33 8.17 -1.18 -1.12
N GLU A 34 8.34 -0.15 -1.97
CA GLU A 34 8.18 -0.27 -3.41
C GLU A 34 9.25 -1.19 -4.03
N LEU A 35 10.52 -1.08 -3.61
CA LEU A 35 11.60 -1.98 -4.04
C LEU A 35 11.34 -3.45 -3.65
N LEU A 36 10.68 -3.66 -2.51
CA LEU A 36 10.24 -4.99 -2.07
C LEU A 36 9.03 -5.53 -2.84
N GLY A 37 8.33 -4.69 -3.59
CA GLY A 37 7.08 -5.05 -4.27
C GLY A 37 5.86 -5.09 -3.33
N LEU A 38 5.93 -4.41 -2.19
CA LEU A 38 4.82 -4.36 -1.24
C LEU A 38 3.67 -3.52 -1.79
N ARG A 39 2.44 -3.93 -1.46
CA ARG A 39 1.22 -3.16 -1.69
C ARG A 39 1.27 -1.87 -0.89
N LEU A 40 0.94 -0.73 -1.48
CA LEU A 40 0.76 0.53 -0.76
C LEU A 40 -0.32 0.39 0.33
N MET A 41 -1.42 -0.31 0.01
CA MET A 41 -2.50 -0.61 0.96
C MET A 41 -2.06 -1.45 2.17
N SER A 42 -0.89 -2.10 2.12
CA SER A 42 -0.39 -2.87 3.27
C SER A 42 0.21 -1.98 4.37
N PHE A 43 0.44 -0.70 4.10
CA PHE A 43 0.90 0.26 5.09
C PHE A 43 -0.10 0.45 6.24
N GLN A 44 0.38 0.34 7.47
CA GLN A 44 -0.41 0.43 8.71
C GLN A 44 -0.30 1.80 9.39
N GLY A 45 0.17 2.82 8.67
CA GLY A 45 0.29 4.21 9.15
C GLY A 45 1.68 4.56 9.69
N ASP A 46 2.43 3.59 10.23
CA ASP A 46 3.81 3.80 10.70
C ASP A 46 4.77 2.64 10.39
N HIS A 47 4.27 1.53 9.84
CA HIS A 47 5.04 0.36 9.45
C HIS A 47 4.32 -0.46 8.37
N TYR A 48 5.02 -1.43 7.82
CA TYR A 48 4.47 -2.53 7.04
C TYR A 48 4.61 -3.83 7.84
N ASP A 49 3.56 -4.65 7.83
CA ASP A 49 3.66 -6.05 8.25
C ASP A 49 4.12 -6.89 7.05
N ILE A 50 5.21 -7.62 7.21
CA ILE A 50 5.78 -8.46 6.16
C ILE A 50 5.97 -9.89 6.63
N PRO A 51 5.72 -10.91 5.78
CA PRO A 51 5.98 -12.29 6.13
C PRO A 51 7.49 -12.58 6.15
N GLU A 52 7.90 -13.65 6.83
CA GLU A 52 9.30 -14.06 7.00
C GLU A 52 10.09 -14.06 5.67
N GLU A 53 9.52 -14.59 4.59
CA GLU A 53 10.22 -14.62 3.29
C GLU A 53 10.51 -13.22 2.71
N VAL A 54 9.66 -12.22 3.00
CA VAL A 54 9.86 -10.83 2.55
C VAL A 54 10.81 -10.11 3.49
N ARG A 55 10.81 -10.45 4.78
CA ARG A 55 11.77 -9.96 5.76
C ARG A 55 13.19 -10.32 5.35
N ASP A 56 13.44 -11.57 4.96
CA ASP A 56 14.78 -12.00 4.56
C ASP A 56 15.27 -11.20 3.35
N LYS A 57 14.38 -10.97 2.36
CA LYS A 57 14.66 -10.07 1.24
C LYS A 57 14.89 -8.62 1.67
N ALA A 58 14.18 -8.13 2.68
CA ALA A 58 14.40 -6.78 3.22
C ALA A 58 15.83 -6.64 3.79
N ILE A 59 16.31 -7.65 4.52
CA ILE A 59 17.67 -7.67 5.05
C ILE A 59 18.70 -7.70 3.91
N GLU A 60 18.48 -8.53 2.88
CA GLU A 60 19.32 -8.57 1.67
C GLU A 60 19.40 -7.21 0.96
N LEU A 61 18.31 -6.44 0.95
CA LEU A 61 18.24 -5.09 0.39
C LEU A 61 18.79 -4.01 1.34
N GLY A 62 19.30 -4.39 2.52
CA GLY A 62 19.98 -3.49 3.45
C GLY A 62 19.14 -2.97 4.60
N ALA A 63 17.97 -3.58 4.89
CA ALA A 63 17.27 -3.29 6.14
C ALA A 63 18.08 -3.79 7.35
N GLU A 64 18.17 -2.96 8.39
CA GLU A 64 18.86 -3.32 9.64
C GLU A 64 17.96 -4.22 10.48
N GLU A 65 18.40 -5.46 10.73
CA GLU A 65 17.72 -6.36 11.65
C GLU A 65 17.93 -5.91 13.10
N ILE A 66 16.82 -5.71 13.82
CA ILE A 66 16.80 -5.33 15.23
C ILE A 66 15.75 -6.12 16.00
N ASP A 67 15.67 -5.94 17.32
CA ASP A 67 14.56 -6.49 18.09
C ASP A 67 13.32 -5.56 18.06
N GLY A 68 12.15 -6.11 18.40
CA GLY A 68 10.90 -5.34 18.37
C GLY A 68 10.83 -4.21 19.39
N ARG A 69 11.59 -4.28 20.50
CA ARG A 69 11.62 -3.19 21.51
C ARG A 69 12.43 -2.01 20.97
N ASP A 70 13.56 -2.30 20.35
CA ASP A 70 14.41 -1.32 19.68
C ASP A 70 13.65 -0.68 18.51
N LEU A 71 12.90 -1.46 17.73
CA LEU A 71 12.07 -0.94 16.64
C LEU A 71 11.04 0.07 17.17
N LEU A 72 10.30 -0.30 18.22
CA LEU A 72 9.33 0.59 18.85
C LEU A 72 9.99 1.84 19.47
N SER A 73 11.18 1.69 20.05
CA SER A 73 11.95 2.80 20.62
C SER A 73 12.37 3.80 19.54
N ARG A 74 12.86 3.31 18.39
CA ARG A 74 13.28 4.14 17.25
C ARG A 74 12.09 4.85 16.60
N LEU A 75 10.97 4.15 16.37
CA LEU A 75 9.74 4.77 15.85
C LEU A 75 9.23 5.90 16.75
N LYS A 76 9.28 5.72 18.08
CA LYS A 76 8.90 6.77 19.04
C LYS A 76 9.87 7.95 19.00
N LYS A 77 11.18 7.69 18.95
CA LYS A 77 12.20 8.73 18.87
C LYS A 77 12.11 9.54 17.57
N ALA A 78 11.70 8.90 16.47
CA ALA A 78 11.45 9.53 15.19
C ALA A 78 10.08 10.23 15.09
N GLU A 79 9.27 10.20 16.16
CA GLU A 79 7.90 10.73 16.18
C GLU A 79 6.97 10.13 15.11
N LEU A 80 7.29 8.91 14.64
CA LEU A 80 6.49 8.18 13.64
C LEU A 80 5.49 7.22 14.27
N ARG A 81 5.68 6.81 15.53
CA ARG A 81 4.82 5.79 16.16
C ARG A 81 3.40 6.31 16.37
N LEU A 82 2.43 5.67 15.72
CA LEU A 82 1.02 5.95 15.94
C LEU A 82 0.46 5.21 17.17
N PRO A 83 -0.38 5.89 17.99
CA PRO A 83 -1.27 5.23 18.94
C PRO A 83 -2.16 4.20 18.24
N ALA A 84 -2.58 3.15 18.96
CA ALA A 84 -3.42 2.11 18.38
C ALA A 84 -4.75 2.63 17.84
N SER A 85 -5.30 3.69 18.46
CA SER A 85 -6.54 4.36 18.04
C SER A 85 -6.41 5.18 16.75
N GLU A 86 -5.19 5.51 16.33
CA GLU A 86 -4.91 6.32 15.14
C GLU A 86 -4.45 5.48 13.95
N ARG A 87 -4.23 4.17 14.14
CA ARG A 87 -3.90 3.27 13.03
C ARG A 87 -5.15 3.05 12.16
N PRO A 88 -4.97 2.95 10.84
CA PRO A 88 -6.08 3.02 9.89
C PRO A 88 -6.96 1.74 9.86
N GLY A 89 -6.56 0.69 10.57
CA GLY A 89 -7.36 -0.53 10.71
C GLY A 89 -7.41 -1.39 9.45
N LYS A 90 -8.50 -2.15 9.29
CA LYS A 90 -8.64 -3.15 8.22
C LYS A 90 -9.37 -2.57 7.02
N TRP A 91 -8.91 -2.92 5.83
CA TRP A 91 -9.62 -2.67 4.59
C TRP A 91 -10.87 -3.53 4.46
N GLU A 92 -11.99 -2.89 4.15
CA GLU A 92 -13.24 -3.52 3.77
C GLU A 92 -13.50 -3.30 2.28
N LYS A 93 -13.88 -4.37 1.57
CA LYS A 93 -14.22 -4.30 0.15
C LYS A 93 -15.60 -3.67 0.00
N LEU A 94 -15.68 -2.47 -0.57
CA LEU A 94 -16.94 -1.77 -0.82
C LEU A 94 -17.63 -2.26 -2.09
N CYS A 95 -16.88 -2.33 -3.19
CA CYS A 95 -17.43 -2.81 -4.46
C CYS A 95 -16.37 -3.47 -5.34
N PHE A 96 -16.85 -4.28 -6.28
CA PHE A 96 -16.07 -4.91 -7.34
C PHE A 96 -16.78 -4.67 -8.65
N LEU A 97 -16.06 -4.09 -9.60
CA LEU A 97 -16.54 -3.75 -10.92
C LEU A 97 -15.84 -4.70 -11.89
N ARG A 98 -16.67 -5.53 -12.53
CA ARG A 98 -16.20 -6.52 -13.51
C ARG A 98 -15.78 -5.82 -14.80
N PRO A 99 -14.93 -6.46 -15.62
CA PRO A 99 -14.63 -5.95 -16.95
C PRO A 99 -15.90 -5.89 -17.80
N THR A 100 -16.15 -4.74 -18.44
CA THR A 100 -17.31 -4.52 -19.32
C THR A 100 -16.92 -4.14 -20.75
N GLY A 101 -15.65 -3.85 -20.99
CA GLY A 101 -15.17 -3.21 -22.22
C GLY A 101 -15.09 -1.68 -22.12
N ASP A 102 -15.74 -1.09 -21.11
CA ASP A 102 -15.79 0.35 -20.88
C ASP A 102 -15.23 0.71 -19.48
N PRO A 103 -14.62 1.90 -19.32
CA PRO A 103 -14.19 2.39 -18.01
C PRO A 103 -15.36 2.47 -17.01
N PRO A 104 -15.21 1.99 -15.77
CA PRO A 104 -16.28 2.04 -14.79
C PRO A 104 -16.55 3.46 -14.27
N ASN A 105 -17.83 3.78 -14.06
CA ASN A 105 -18.23 5.03 -13.40
C ASN A 105 -18.08 4.88 -11.86
N LEU A 106 -17.15 5.65 -11.27
CA LEU A 106 -16.86 5.65 -9.84
C LEU A 106 -17.68 6.66 -9.02
N GLY A 107 -18.45 7.54 -9.67
CA GLY A 107 -19.13 8.68 -9.04
C GLY A 107 -20.15 8.30 -7.96
N GLY A 108 -20.65 7.06 -7.97
CA GLY A 108 -21.57 6.54 -6.95
C GLY A 108 -20.89 5.99 -5.69
N PHE A 109 -19.57 5.75 -5.71
CA PHE A 109 -18.88 4.98 -4.67
C PHE A 109 -17.90 5.81 -3.84
N ILE A 110 -17.39 6.91 -4.38
CA ILE A 110 -16.36 7.73 -3.72
C ILE A 110 -16.99 9.07 -3.27
N LEU A 111 -17.38 9.13 -2.00
CA LEU A 111 -18.01 10.30 -1.40
C LEU A 111 -16.99 11.45 -1.23
N LYS A 112 -17.33 12.61 -1.82
CA LYS A 112 -16.84 13.97 -1.52
C LYS A 112 -15.49 14.46 -2.07
N LYS A 113 -14.67 13.64 -2.73
CA LYS A 113 -13.54 14.13 -3.53
C LYS A 113 -13.80 13.86 -5.02
N SER A 114 -13.61 14.88 -5.85
CA SER A 114 -13.61 14.76 -7.30
C SER A 114 -12.42 13.90 -7.72
N VAL A 115 -12.56 12.58 -7.67
CA VAL A 115 -11.61 11.69 -8.34
C VAL A 115 -11.82 11.92 -9.84
N PRO A 116 -10.78 12.29 -10.60
CA PRO A 116 -10.88 12.34 -12.05
C PRO A 116 -11.42 11.01 -12.57
N GLU A 117 -12.12 11.04 -13.69
CA GLU A 117 -12.60 9.81 -14.35
C GLU A 117 -11.42 8.84 -14.51
N ILE A 118 -11.66 7.55 -14.21
CA ILE A 118 -10.59 6.54 -14.09
C ILE A 118 -9.75 6.43 -15.37
N GLU A 119 -10.37 6.64 -16.53
CA GLU A 119 -9.74 6.70 -17.86
C GLU A 119 -8.74 7.86 -18.05
N ILE A 120 -8.89 8.93 -17.26
CA ILE A 120 -7.93 10.03 -17.21
C ILE A 120 -6.69 9.60 -16.44
N LEU A 121 -6.84 8.75 -15.42
CA LEU A 121 -5.76 8.32 -14.54
C LEU A 121 -4.93 7.20 -15.16
N VAL A 122 -5.57 6.27 -15.86
CA VAL A 122 -4.92 5.07 -16.41
C VAL A 122 -5.60 4.61 -17.69
N LYS A 123 -4.78 4.17 -18.64
CA LYS A 123 -5.25 3.40 -19.79
C LYS A 123 -5.06 1.90 -19.50
N ALA A 124 -6.12 1.15 -19.67
CA ALA A 124 -6.20 -0.30 -19.45
C ALA A 124 -7.07 -0.92 -20.55
N ASP A 125 -6.97 -2.24 -20.72
CA ASP A 125 -7.95 -3.05 -21.44
C ASP A 125 -9.17 -3.29 -20.54
N TRP A 126 -10.20 -2.44 -20.68
CA TRP A 126 -11.43 -2.54 -19.88
C TRP A 126 -12.27 -3.80 -20.15
N GLY A 127 -11.91 -4.60 -21.15
CA GLY A 127 -12.46 -5.95 -21.36
C GLY A 127 -11.82 -6.99 -20.45
N LEU A 128 -10.66 -6.70 -19.84
CA LEU A 128 -9.94 -7.56 -18.91
C LEU A 128 -9.73 -6.93 -17.52
N ALA A 129 -9.75 -5.61 -17.44
CA ALA A 129 -9.40 -4.88 -16.23
C ALA A 129 -10.48 -5.00 -15.17
N GLU A 130 -10.05 -5.35 -13.96
CA GLU A 130 -10.88 -5.40 -12.77
C GLU A 130 -10.65 -4.18 -11.90
N VAL A 131 -11.73 -3.62 -11.34
CA VAL A 131 -11.64 -2.50 -10.41
C VAL A 131 -12.29 -2.87 -9.10
N THR A 132 -11.56 -2.70 -8.00
CA THR A 132 -12.05 -2.90 -6.64
C THR A 132 -11.89 -1.63 -5.82
N VAL A 133 -12.95 -1.23 -5.11
CA VAL A 133 -12.88 -0.14 -4.15
C VAL A 133 -12.87 -0.71 -2.75
N PHE A 134 -11.90 -0.28 -1.94
CA PHE A 134 -11.81 -0.58 -0.53
C PHE A 134 -11.95 0.68 0.31
N LYS A 135 -12.38 0.51 1.56
CA LYS A 135 -12.41 1.58 2.55
C LYS A 135 -11.89 1.07 3.89
N ARG A 136 -11.18 1.94 4.62
CA ARG A 136 -10.89 1.76 6.05
C ARG A 136 -10.87 3.13 6.72
N ASP A 137 -11.39 3.22 7.94
CA ASP A 137 -11.53 4.50 8.66
C ASP A 137 -11.97 5.67 7.73
N LYS A 138 -11.06 6.61 7.45
CA LYS A 138 -11.26 7.78 6.59
C LYS A 138 -10.66 7.67 5.18
N GLU A 139 -10.01 6.55 4.86
CA GLU A 139 -9.29 6.32 3.61
C GLU A 139 -10.11 5.47 2.64
N VAL A 140 -10.00 5.77 1.35
CA VAL A 140 -10.51 4.94 0.25
C VAL A 140 -9.34 4.49 -0.61
N ALA A 141 -9.32 3.22 -1.00
CA ALA A 141 -8.36 2.72 -1.98
C ALA A 141 -9.06 2.24 -3.24
N LEU A 142 -8.62 2.77 -4.38
CA LEU A 142 -9.00 2.29 -5.71
C LEU A 142 -7.91 1.35 -6.21
N VAL A 143 -8.27 0.09 -6.47
CA VAL A 143 -7.36 -0.93 -7.00
C VAL A 143 -7.80 -1.30 -8.40
N ILE A 144 -6.92 -1.12 -9.37
CA ILE A 144 -7.14 -1.42 -10.78
C ILE A 144 -6.14 -2.48 -11.17
N GLN A 145 -6.61 -3.61 -11.68
CA GLN A 145 -5.75 -4.70 -12.12
C GLN A 145 -6.05 -5.03 -13.57
N ASP A 146 -5.02 -4.98 -14.40
CA ASP A 146 -5.09 -5.39 -15.80
C ASP A 146 -3.95 -6.38 -16.09
N PRO A 147 -4.27 -7.64 -16.42
CA PRO A 147 -3.26 -8.64 -16.72
C PRO A 147 -2.45 -8.33 -17.99
N SER A 148 -2.98 -7.52 -18.90
CA SER A 148 -2.34 -7.08 -20.14
C SER A 148 -1.38 -5.89 -19.93
N GLY A 149 -1.57 -5.12 -18.86
CA GLY A 149 -0.72 -3.99 -18.46
C GLY A 149 -1.47 -2.66 -18.35
N LEU A 150 -0.94 -1.76 -17.55
CA LEU A 150 -1.50 -0.44 -17.24
C LEU A 150 -0.55 0.66 -17.73
N ASP A 151 -1.09 1.63 -18.47
CA ASP A 151 -0.41 2.88 -18.78
C ASP A 151 -0.90 3.99 -17.85
N VAL A 152 -0.18 4.16 -16.74
CA VAL A 152 -0.52 5.08 -15.65
C VAL A 152 -0.09 6.51 -15.98
N ARG A 153 -1.06 7.42 -16.06
CA ARG A 153 -0.83 8.82 -16.43
C ARG A 153 -0.46 9.66 -15.21
N ARG A 154 0.79 9.48 -14.75
CA ARG A 154 1.37 10.09 -13.52
C ARG A 154 1.05 11.56 -13.28
N LYS A 155 0.96 12.37 -14.34
CA LYS A 155 0.64 13.82 -14.26
C LYS A 155 -0.71 14.10 -13.58
N PHE A 156 -1.65 13.16 -13.62
CA PHE A 156 -2.98 13.28 -13.01
C PHE A 156 -3.08 12.68 -11.61
N LEU A 157 -2.00 12.10 -11.10
CA LEU A 157 -1.92 11.53 -9.74
C LEU A 157 -1.06 12.39 -8.80
N GLN A 158 -0.78 13.64 -9.18
CA GLN A 158 -0.04 14.56 -8.31
C GLN A 158 -0.87 14.89 -7.07
N GLY A 159 -0.25 14.81 -5.89
CA GLY A 159 -0.90 15.07 -4.60
C GLY A 159 -1.78 13.93 -4.09
N VAL A 160 -1.74 12.76 -4.75
CA VAL A 160 -2.43 11.54 -4.33
C VAL A 160 -1.39 10.45 -4.15
N GLU A 161 -1.50 9.64 -3.10
CA GLU A 161 -0.60 8.50 -2.92
C GLU A 161 -1.04 7.36 -3.84
N TRP A 162 -0.10 6.81 -4.61
CA TRP A 162 -0.37 5.72 -5.52
C TRP A 162 0.84 4.82 -5.69
N ARG A 163 0.61 3.57 -6.11
CA ARG A 163 1.66 2.61 -6.44
C ARG A 163 1.22 1.72 -7.59
N CYS A 164 2.11 1.49 -8.55
CA CYS A 164 1.90 0.53 -9.64
C CYS A 164 2.88 -0.63 -9.50
N ILE A 165 2.37 -1.85 -9.38
CA ILE A 165 3.15 -3.07 -9.18
C ILE A 165 3.17 -3.85 -10.48
N ASP A 166 4.37 -4.18 -10.93
CA ASP A 166 4.67 -4.92 -12.16
C ASP A 166 4.01 -4.36 -13.43
N GLY A 167 3.61 -3.08 -13.41
CA GLY A 167 2.86 -2.46 -14.49
C GLY A 167 1.45 -3.02 -14.69
N LYS A 168 0.91 -3.80 -13.75
CA LYS A 168 -0.37 -4.54 -13.90
C LYS A 168 -1.37 -4.28 -12.80
N LEU A 169 -0.93 -3.78 -11.66
CA LEU A 169 -1.79 -3.48 -10.52
C LEU A 169 -1.51 -2.06 -10.03
N LEU A 170 -2.51 -1.19 -10.11
CA LEU A 170 -2.45 0.19 -9.64
C LEU A 170 -3.32 0.34 -8.38
N GLU A 171 -2.72 0.88 -7.33
CA GLU A 171 -3.40 1.31 -6.11
C GLU A 171 -3.36 2.83 -6.01
N ILE A 172 -4.49 3.44 -5.68
CA ILE A 172 -4.61 4.89 -5.46
C ILE A 172 -5.34 5.10 -4.14
N LEU A 173 -4.74 5.81 -3.19
CA LEU A 173 -5.34 6.18 -1.90
C LEU A 173 -5.95 7.58 -1.98
N ILE A 174 -7.24 7.72 -1.62
CA ILE A 174 -8.07 8.92 -1.80
C ILE A 174 -8.61 9.41 -0.45
#